data_AF-A0A1E7H089-F1
#
_entry.id   AF-A0A1E7H089-F1
#
_cell.length_a   1.000
_cell.length_b   1.000
_cell.length_c   1.000
_cell.angle_alpha   90.00
_cell.angle_beta   90.00
_cell.angle_gamma   90.00
#
_symmetry.space_group_name_H-M   'P 1'
#
loop_
_entity.id
_entity.type
_entity.pdbx_description
1 polymer ?
#
loop_
_entity_poly.entity_id
_entity_poly.type
_entity_poly.pdbx_seq_one_letter_code
_entity_poly.pdbx_strand_id
1 'polypeptide(L)'
;MPEFGLTQNDWFFRSYDETVEADLDFPGEIVFDEQAAKRIKDRWRGNGTTGIGGDAFDDEAPTQRIKPALKEEILIRRPKPTALRSRFLLLQQWEGCVMEVGEDSFLSIVYDQTNPKNSPEEVRLLIDDVPRGDFPLLAPGAVFYWSIGYNDMSNGQRLRSSVISFRRLPAWGRKDISRIKKKSAQLLSFLTDSNQTHQNVASE
;
A
#
# COMPACT_ATOMS: atom_id res chain seq x y z
N MET A 1 17.82 -13.39 45.06
CA MET A 1 17.20 -14.23 44.01
C MET A 1 15.69 -14.13 44.16
N PRO A 2 15.00 -13.73 43.09
CA PRO A 2 13.75 -14.39 42.75
C PRO A 2 13.75 -14.85 41.28
N GLU A 3 13.00 -15.92 41.07
CA GLU A 3 12.94 -16.76 39.89
C GLU A 3 12.19 -16.13 38.71
N PHE A 4 12.64 -16.52 37.51
CA PHE A 4 12.04 -16.19 36.23
C PHE A 4 10.74 -16.97 36.03
N GLY A 5 9.67 -16.25 35.70
CA GLY A 5 8.44 -16.81 35.15
C GLY A 5 7.99 -15.98 33.96
N LEU A 6 8.71 -16.07 32.84
CA LEU A 6 8.21 -15.58 31.56
C LEU A 6 7.43 -16.71 30.91
N THR A 7 6.12 -16.63 31.01
CA THR A 7 5.18 -17.54 30.36
C THR A 7 5.30 -17.37 28.86
N GLN A 8 5.48 -18.51 28.20
CA GLN A 8 5.31 -18.80 26.79
C GLN A 8 4.27 -17.89 26.14
N ASN A 9 4.77 -16.96 25.34
CA ASN A 9 3.99 -15.98 24.62
C ASN A 9 3.34 -16.70 23.42
N ASP A 10 2.14 -17.21 23.68
CA ASP A 10 1.20 -17.79 22.73
C ASP A 10 0.65 -16.66 21.84
N TRP A 11 1.45 -16.19 20.87
CA TRP A 11 1.00 -15.23 19.86
C TRP A 11 0.26 -16.00 18.77
N PHE A 12 -1.01 -16.29 19.05
CA PHE A 12 -1.94 -16.84 18.09
C PHE A 12 -1.97 -15.96 16.82
N PHE A 13 -1.49 -16.54 15.73
CA PHE A 13 -1.92 -16.24 14.37
C PHE A 13 -3.46 -16.27 14.35
N ARG A 14 -4.09 -15.13 14.04
CA ARG A 14 -5.34 -15.20 13.27
C ARG A 14 -4.94 -15.18 11.81
N SER A 15 -4.69 -16.39 11.29
CA SER A 15 -4.89 -16.66 9.88
C SER A 15 -6.29 -16.17 9.50
N TYR A 16 -6.36 -15.46 8.37
CA TYR A 16 -7.58 -15.40 7.61
C TYR A 16 -7.93 -16.82 7.22
N ASP A 17 -9.12 -17.29 7.57
CA ASP A 17 -9.77 -18.32 6.79
C ASP A 17 -11.28 -18.13 6.75
N GLU A 18 -11.81 -18.48 5.58
CA GLU A 18 -13.17 -18.90 5.26
C GLU A 18 -14.33 -17.87 5.26
N THR A 19 -14.74 -17.59 4.01
CA THR A 19 -16.13 -17.63 3.54
C THR A 19 -17.20 -16.96 4.41
N VAL A 20 -17.54 -15.73 4.02
CA VAL A 20 -18.95 -15.34 4.05
C VAL A 20 -19.59 -15.83 2.75
N GLU A 21 -19.84 -17.15 2.68
CA GLU A 21 -21.00 -17.63 1.94
C GLU A 21 -22.22 -17.29 2.82
N ALA A 22 -22.82 -16.14 2.55
CA ALA A 22 -24.20 -15.91 2.92
C ALA A 22 -25.02 -16.20 1.67
N ASP A 23 -25.81 -17.27 1.73
CA ASP A 23 -26.90 -17.59 0.82
C ASP A 23 -27.69 -16.33 0.46
N LEU A 24 -27.44 -15.81 -0.74
CA LEU A 24 -28.40 -14.99 -1.47
C LEU A 24 -28.61 -15.69 -2.80
N ASP A 25 -29.72 -16.43 -2.86
CA ASP A 25 -30.34 -16.89 -4.10
C ASP A 25 -30.39 -15.73 -5.11
N PHE A 26 -29.49 -15.76 -6.09
CA PHE A 26 -29.58 -14.93 -7.29
C PHE A 26 -30.11 -15.79 -8.45
N PRO A 27 -31.43 -15.85 -8.68
CA PRO A 27 -31.94 -16.15 -10.00
C PRO A 27 -32.15 -14.82 -10.74
N GLY A 28 -31.46 -14.61 -11.86
CA GLY A 28 -31.85 -13.53 -12.77
C GLY A 28 -30.68 -12.85 -13.48
N GLU A 29 -30.36 -13.39 -14.65
CA GLU A 29 -30.04 -12.68 -15.88
C GLU A 29 -30.27 -11.14 -15.81
N ILE A 30 -29.21 -10.35 -15.90
CA ILE A 30 -29.31 -8.90 -16.04
C ILE A 30 -29.77 -8.61 -17.48
N VAL A 31 -31.08 -8.59 -17.67
CA VAL A 31 -31.73 -8.04 -18.85
C VAL A 31 -31.78 -6.52 -18.69
N PHE A 32 -31.14 -5.79 -19.60
CA PHE A 32 -31.27 -4.34 -19.70
C PHE A 32 -32.72 -3.97 -20.04
N ASP A 33 -33.46 -3.40 -19.08
CA ASP A 33 -34.81 -2.87 -19.32
C ASP A 33 -34.74 -1.43 -19.85
N GLU A 34 -34.84 -1.31 -21.17
CA GLU A 34 -34.89 -0.06 -21.92
C GLU A 34 -36.20 0.76 -21.70
N GLN A 35 -37.19 0.20 -20.98
CA GLN A 35 -38.49 0.86 -20.74
C GLN A 35 -38.52 1.73 -19.47
N ALA A 36 -37.54 1.62 -18.57
CA ALA A 36 -37.47 2.45 -17.36
C ALA A 36 -37.12 3.94 -17.66
N ALA A 37 -36.49 4.21 -18.81
CA ALA A 37 -36.10 5.56 -19.24
C ALA A 37 -37.24 6.39 -19.87
N LYS A 38 -38.44 5.82 -20.07
CA LYS A 38 -39.58 6.54 -20.68
C LYS A 38 -40.54 7.19 -19.67
N ARG A 39 -40.47 6.89 -18.38
CA ARG A 39 -41.47 7.34 -17.39
C ARG A 39 -41.20 8.71 -16.75
N ILE A 40 -40.08 9.36 -17.07
CA ILE A 40 -39.74 10.70 -16.53
C ILE A 40 -40.17 11.84 -17.49
N LYS A 41 -40.57 11.56 -18.73
CA LYS A 41 -40.81 12.59 -19.75
C LYS A 41 -42.25 13.13 -19.83
N ASP A 42 -43.23 12.45 -19.22
CA ASP A 42 -44.66 12.81 -19.39
C ASP A 42 -45.28 13.61 -18.24
N ARG A 43 -44.47 14.16 -17.33
CA ARG A 43 -44.96 14.95 -16.17
C ARG A 43 -44.90 16.48 -16.36
N TRP A 44 -44.50 16.96 -17.54
CA TRP A 44 -44.28 18.40 -17.84
C TRP A 44 -45.14 18.92 -19.00
N ARG A 45 -46.38 18.45 -19.13
CA ARG A 45 -47.41 19.10 -19.97
C ARG A 45 -48.75 19.11 -19.25
N GLY A 46 -49.16 20.29 -18.77
CA GLY A 46 -50.54 20.54 -18.37
C GLY A 46 -50.65 21.38 -17.10
N ASN A 47 -50.75 22.70 -17.26
CA ASN A 47 -51.85 23.49 -16.70
C ASN A 47 -51.64 24.97 -17.01
N GLY A 48 -52.49 25.50 -17.87
CA GLY A 48 -52.56 26.92 -18.17
C GLY A 48 -53.80 27.22 -18.97
N THR A 49 -54.97 27.29 -18.33
CA THR A 49 -56.09 28.14 -18.77
C THR A 49 -57.22 28.14 -17.74
N THR A 50 -57.36 29.26 -17.02
CA THR A 50 -58.67 29.74 -16.58
C THR A 50 -58.67 31.25 -16.76
N GLY A 51 -59.49 31.73 -17.70
CA GLY A 51 -59.73 33.14 -17.91
C GLY A 51 -60.76 33.67 -16.91
N ILE A 52 -60.59 34.92 -16.49
CA ILE A 52 -61.63 35.80 -15.98
C ILE A 52 -61.37 37.18 -16.63
N GLY A 53 -62.44 37.79 -17.17
CA GLY A 53 -62.46 39.15 -17.73
C GLY A 53 -61.96 40.18 -16.69
N GLY A 54 -61.42 41.33 -17.08
CA GLY A 54 -61.96 42.29 -18.04
C GLY A 54 -62.40 43.49 -17.21
N ASP A 55 -61.57 44.53 -17.18
CA ASP A 55 -62.00 45.93 -17.00
C ASP A 55 -60.82 46.87 -17.27
N ALA A 56 -61.18 47.98 -17.91
CA ALA A 56 -60.32 48.99 -18.51
C ALA A 56 -59.48 49.77 -17.51
N PHE A 57 -58.21 49.99 -17.83
CA PHE A 57 -57.42 51.11 -17.34
C PHE A 57 -56.50 51.59 -18.45
N ASP A 58 -56.87 52.73 -19.04
CA ASP A 58 -55.99 53.59 -19.83
C ASP A 58 -54.94 54.20 -18.89
N ASP A 59 -53.65 54.00 -19.19
CA ASP A 59 -52.60 54.99 -18.93
C ASP A 59 -51.27 54.54 -19.58
N GLU A 60 -50.92 55.20 -20.69
CA GLU A 60 -49.59 55.12 -21.28
C GLU A 60 -48.56 55.77 -20.34
N ALA A 61 -47.88 54.94 -19.55
CA ALA A 61 -46.62 55.32 -18.91
C ALA A 61 -45.44 54.73 -19.70
N PRO A 62 -44.38 55.50 -20.00
CA PRO A 62 -43.24 54.99 -20.75
C PRO A 62 -42.51 53.93 -19.90
N THR A 63 -42.59 52.67 -20.32
CA THR A 63 -41.78 51.58 -19.76
C THR A 63 -40.30 51.89 -19.94
N GLN A 64 -39.70 52.52 -18.92
CA GLN A 64 -38.25 52.57 -18.78
C GLN A 64 -37.78 51.13 -18.65
N ARG A 65 -37.06 50.68 -19.68
CA ARG A 65 -36.41 49.37 -19.73
C ARG A 65 -35.30 49.35 -18.67
N ILE A 66 -35.67 49.04 -17.44
CA ILE A 66 -34.70 48.79 -16.35
C ILE A 66 -33.87 47.60 -16.80
N LYS A 67 -32.61 47.84 -17.19
CA LYS A 67 -31.64 46.76 -17.41
C LYS A 67 -31.57 45.97 -16.10
N PRO A 68 -31.89 44.67 -16.05
CA PRO A 68 -31.72 43.91 -14.83
C PRO A 68 -30.25 43.99 -14.44
N ALA A 69 -29.97 44.61 -13.30
CA ALA A 69 -28.64 44.60 -12.70
C ALA A 69 -28.22 43.14 -12.58
N LEU A 70 -27.08 42.79 -13.19
CA LEU A 70 -26.50 41.46 -13.08
C LEU A 70 -26.39 41.14 -11.60
N LYS A 71 -27.19 40.18 -11.16
CA LYS A 71 -27.09 39.60 -9.82
C LYS A 71 -25.71 38.96 -9.80
N GLU A 72 -24.76 39.59 -9.13
CA GLU A 72 -23.41 39.06 -9.00
C GLU A 72 -23.53 37.66 -8.41
N GLU A 73 -23.31 36.65 -9.24
CA GLU A 73 -23.29 35.26 -8.79
C GLU A 73 -22.11 35.14 -7.83
N ILE A 74 -22.42 35.00 -6.54
CA ILE A 74 -21.42 34.72 -5.51
C ILE A 74 -20.80 33.37 -5.88
N LEU A 75 -19.63 33.43 -6.52
CA LEU A 75 -18.87 32.27 -6.91
C LEU A 75 -18.27 31.63 -5.64
N ILE A 76 -19.03 30.74 -4.98
CA ILE A 76 -18.52 29.97 -3.84
C ILE A 76 -17.50 28.97 -4.39
N ARG A 77 -16.21 29.34 -4.36
CA ARG A 77 -15.12 28.39 -4.61
C ARG A 77 -15.12 27.35 -3.49
N ARG A 78 -15.60 26.15 -3.78
CA ARG A 78 -15.40 25.00 -2.88
C ARG A 78 -13.89 24.73 -2.76
N PRO A 79 -13.33 24.62 -1.55
CA PRO A 79 -11.95 24.19 -1.40
C PRO A 79 -11.82 22.79 -2.01
N LYS A 80 -10.79 22.59 -2.83
CA LYS A 80 -10.47 21.27 -3.37
C LYS A 80 -10.19 20.35 -2.18
N PRO A 81 -10.87 19.20 -2.03
CA PRO A 81 -10.63 18.33 -0.90
C PRO A 81 -9.16 17.92 -0.91
N THR A 82 -8.44 18.24 0.16
CA THR A 82 -7.08 17.77 0.37
C THR A 82 -7.17 16.24 0.44
N ALA A 83 -6.61 15.55 -0.56
CA ALA A 83 -6.59 14.10 -0.57
C ALA A 83 -5.93 13.61 0.72
N LEU A 84 -6.72 12.94 1.57
CA LEU A 84 -6.23 12.34 2.81
C LEU A 84 -5.22 11.26 2.41
N ARG A 85 -3.93 11.53 2.67
CA ARG A 85 -2.84 10.60 2.36
C ARG A 85 -2.84 9.51 3.43
N SER A 86 -2.82 8.26 3.00
CA SER A 86 -2.55 7.15 3.92
C SER A 86 -1.14 7.28 4.48
N ARG A 87 -0.96 7.00 5.77
CA ARG A 87 0.35 7.00 6.43
C ARG A 87 0.61 5.67 7.13
N PHE A 88 1.85 5.20 7.06
CA PHE A 88 2.30 4.03 7.79
C PHE A 88 3.18 4.47 8.97
N LEU A 89 2.75 4.15 10.19
CA LEU A 89 3.49 4.41 11.42
C LEU A 89 4.19 3.13 11.87
N LEU A 90 5.51 3.07 11.71
CA LEU A 90 6.34 1.92 12.09
C LEU A 90 6.38 1.78 13.63
N LEU A 91 6.14 0.56 14.13
CA LEU A 91 6.25 0.22 15.55
C LEU A 91 7.49 -0.62 15.83
N GLN A 92 7.73 -1.62 14.98
CA GLN A 92 8.85 -2.53 15.12
C GLN A 92 9.31 -2.97 13.74
N GLN A 93 10.62 -3.20 13.61
CA GLN A 93 11.22 -3.69 12.38
C GLN A 93 12.29 -4.75 12.68
N TRP A 94 12.34 -5.74 11.81
CA TRP A 94 13.42 -6.72 11.72
C TRP A 94 14.06 -6.67 10.34
N GLU A 95 15.35 -7.00 10.28
CA GLU A 95 16.05 -7.34 9.04
C GLU A 95 16.23 -8.85 9.01
N GLY A 96 15.78 -9.49 7.93
CA GLY A 96 15.81 -10.94 7.79
C GLY A 96 16.64 -11.39 6.60
N CYS A 97 17.21 -12.59 6.70
CA CYS A 97 17.84 -13.30 5.60
C CYS A 97 17.09 -14.62 5.37
N VAL A 98 16.70 -14.89 4.12
CA VAL A 98 16.06 -16.15 3.74
C VAL A 98 17.10 -17.27 3.77
N MET A 99 16.82 -18.32 4.53
CA MET A 99 17.67 -19.51 4.62
C MET A 99 17.23 -20.56 3.63
N GLU A 100 15.94 -20.88 3.62
CA GLU A 100 15.34 -21.93 2.79
C GLU A 100 13.95 -21.49 2.30
N VAL A 101 13.57 -21.90 1.09
CA VAL A 101 12.24 -21.62 0.51
C VAL A 101 11.54 -22.95 0.27
N GLY A 102 10.37 -23.12 0.86
CA GLY A 102 9.47 -24.26 0.67
C GLY A 102 8.33 -23.95 -0.30
N GLU A 103 7.25 -24.73 -0.22
CA GLU A 103 6.08 -24.60 -1.09
C GLU A 103 5.21 -23.39 -0.72
N ASP A 104 4.85 -23.26 0.57
CA ASP A 104 3.95 -22.19 1.06
C ASP A 104 4.63 -21.26 2.08
N SER A 105 5.86 -21.58 2.48
CA SER A 105 6.59 -20.85 3.52
C SER A 105 8.09 -20.84 3.27
N PHE A 106 8.80 -19.92 3.92
CA PHE A 106 10.24 -19.85 3.89
C PHE A 106 10.82 -19.71 5.31
N LEU A 107 11.99 -20.31 5.51
CA LEU A 107 12.74 -20.21 6.75
C LEU A 107 13.68 -19.00 6.68
N SER A 108 13.76 -18.25 7.77
CA SER A 108 14.60 -17.06 7.83
C SER A 108 15.24 -16.87 9.19
N ILE A 109 16.40 -16.21 9.20
CA ILE A 109 16.99 -15.67 10.42
C ILE A 109 16.73 -14.16 10.41
N VAL A 110 16.14 -13.65 11.50
CA VAL A 110 15.78 -12.24 11.64
C VAL A 110 16.55 -11.57 12.77
N TYR A 111 16.88 -10.29 12.58
CA TYR A 111 17.60 -9.43 13.50
C TYR A 111 16.71 -8.23 13.84
N ASP A 112 16.44 -8.02 15.13
CA ASP A 112 15.63 -6.89 15.58
C ASP A 112 16.38 -5.56 15.38
N GLN A 113 15.81 -4.68 14.55
CA GLN A 113 16.36 -3.35 14.26
C GLN A 113 15.91 -2.31 15.29
N THR A 114 14.88 -2.62 16.08
CA THR A 114 14.29 -1.75 17.10
C THR A 114 15.04 -1.89 18.42
N ASN A 115 15.41 -3.12 18.77
CA ASN A 115 16.28 -3.42 19.91
C ASN A 115 17.45 -4.34 19.51
N PRO A 116 18.60 -3.76 19.12
CA PRO A 116 19.76 -4.52 18.65
C PRO A 116 20.41 -5.44 19.70
N LYS A 117 19.98 -5.38 20.96
CA LYS A 117 20.46 -6.28 22.02
C LYS A 117 19.78 -7.66 21.97
N ASN A 118 18.66 -7.76 21.25
CA ASN A 118 17.97 -9.02 21.06
C ASN A 118 18.82 -9.95 20.20
N SER A 119 18.83 -11.23 20.57
CA SER A 119 19.53 -12.24 19.78
C SER A 119 18.80 -12.48 18.46
N PRO A 120 19.49 -12.95 17.41
CA PRO A 120 18.83 -13.33 16.17
C PRO A 120 17.85 -14.46 16.43
N GLU A 121 16.71 -14.42 15.72
CA GLU A 121 15.64 -15.40 15.87
C GLU A 121 15.44 -16.16 14.55
N GLU A 122 15.13 -17.45 14.64
CA GLU A 122 14.74 -18.26 13.49
C GLU A 122 13.22 -18.24 13.37
N VAL A 123 12.71 -17.83 12.21
CA VAL A 123 11.27 -17.65 11.97
C VAL A 123 10.88 -18.24 10.62
N ARG A 124 9.73 -18.92 10.60
CA ARG A 124 9.06 -19.40 9.40
C ARG A 124 7.94 -18.42 9.01
N LEU A 125 8.01 -17.88 7.80
CA LEU A 125 7.06 -16.90 7.27
C LEU A 125 6.32 -17.49 6.07
N LEU A 126 5.06 -17.09 5.88
CA LEU A 126 4.26 -17.54 4.74
C LEU A 126 4.65 -16.78 3.48
N ILE A 127 4.64 -17.46 2.34
CA ILE A 127 4.88 -16.81 1.04
C ILE A 127 3.76 -15.82 0.71
N ASP A 128 2.54 -16.08 1.18
CA ASP A 128 1.38 -15.19 1.02
C ASP A 128 1.53 -13.84 1.74
N ASP A 129 2.39 -13.76 2.76
CA ASP A 129 2.73 -12.50 3.43
C ASP A 129 3.67 -11.62 2.60
N VAL A 130 4.26 -12.17 1.54
CA VAL A 130 5.15 -11.44 0.64
C VAL A 130 4.32 -10.73 -0.44
N PRO A 131 4.58 -9.45 -0.73
CA PRO A 131 3.95 -8.77 -1.86
C PRO A 131 4.27 -9.48 -3.17
N ARG A 132 3.26 -9.72 -4.02
CA ARG A 132 3.43 -10.39 -5.33
C ARG A 132 4.54 -9.79 -6.20
N GLY A 133 4.78 -8.49 -6.10
CA GLY A 133 5.83 -7.78 -6.85
C GLY A 133 7.26 -8.07 -6.37
N ASP A 134 7.41 -8.70 -5.20
CA ASP A 134 8.68 -9.08 -4.59
C ASP A 134 8.91 -10.60 -4.66
N PHE A 135 7.94 -11.41 -5.15
CA PHE A 135 8.11 -12.85 -5.35
C PHE A 135 9.37 -13.25 -6.12
N PRO A 136 9.78 -12.56 -7.21
CA PRO A 136 11.02 -12.90 -7.92
C PRO A 136 12.30 -12.69 -7.10
N LEU A 137 12.22 -12.00 -5.96
CA LEU A 137 13.33 -11.74 -5.04
C LEU A 137 13.41 -12.76 -3.91
N LEU A 138 12.39 -13.62 -3.76
CA LEU A 138 12.36 -14.68 -2.74
C LEU A 138 13.28 -15.82 -3.16
N ALA A 139 14.51 -15.78 -2.66
CA ALA A 139 15.52 -16.81 -2.88
C ALA A 139 16.39 -16.98 -1.63
N PRO A 140 17.01 -18.16 -1.41
CA PRO A 140 18.00 -18.33 -0.35
C PRO A 140 19.10 -17.25 -0.43
N GLY A 141 19.42 -16.65 0.71
CA GLY A 141 20.34 -15.52 0.85
C GLY A 141 19.73 -14.14 0.56
N ALA A 142 18.46 -14.06 0.17
CA ALA A 142 17.79 -12.78 -0.04
C ALA A 142 17.56 -12.08 1.31
N VAL A 143 17.80 -10.76 1.32
CA VAL A 143 17.58 -9.91 2.49
C VAL A 143 16.23 -9.21 2.38
N PHE A 144 15.47 -9.20 3.46
CA PHE A 144 14.17 -8.53 3.56
C PHE A 144 14.05 -7.71 4.83
N TYR A 145 13.11 -6.78 4.83
CA TYR A 145 12.66 -6.06 6.02
C TYR A 145 11.28 -6.54 6.38
N TRP A 146 11.09 -6.88 7.66
CA TRP A 146 9.79 -7.20 8.22
C TRP A 146 9.39 -6.06 9.16
N SER A 147 8.31 -5.37 8.83
CA SER A 147 7.84 -4.19 9.54
C SER A 147 6.45 -4.41 10.11
N ILE A 148 6.26 -4.13 11.39
CA ILE A 148 4.95 -4.07 12.03
C ILE A 148 4.64 -2.61 12.32
N GLY A 149 3.43 -2.18 11.97
CA GLY A 149 3.01 -0.80 12.13
C GLY A 149 1.52 -0.58 12.06
N TYR A 150 1.12 0.69 12.09
CA TYR A 150 -0.25 1.13 11.86
C TYR A 150 -0.39 1.77 10.48
N ASN A 151 -1.35 1.31 9.71
CA ASN A 151 -1.78 1.97 8.47
C ASN A 151 -3.01 2.83 8.77
N ASP A 152 -2.84 4.15 8.69
CA ASP A 152 -3.94 5.10 8.80
C ASP A 152 -4.51 5.32 7.41
N MET A 153 -5.75 4.85 7.22
CA MET A 153 -6.49 4.99 5.98
C MET A 153 -7.08 6.40 5.86
N SER A 154 -7.40 6.80 4.62
CA SER A 154 -7.99 8.10 4.31
C SER A 154 -9.38 8.30 4.95
N ASN A 155 -10.07 7.24 5.33
CA ASN A 155 -11.35 7.29 6.05
C ASN A 155 -11.19 7.48 7.57
N GLY A 156 -9.96 7.60 8.09
CA GLY A 156 -9.67 7.74 9.52
C GLY A 156 -9.55 6.40 10.28
N GLN A 157 -9.75 5.27 9.60
CA GLN A 157 -9.55 3.95 10.19
C GLN A 157 -8.05 3.66 10.36
N ARG A 158 -7.68 3.09 11.50
CA ARG A 158 -6.34 2.62 11.79
C ARG A 158 -6.32 1.10 11.81
N LEU A 159 -5.47 0.49 10.97
CA LEU A 159 -5.28 -0.95 10.90
C LEU A 159 -3.85 -1.31 11.35
N ARG A 160 -3.69 -2.31 12.22
CA ARG A 160 -2.37 -2.88 12.49
C ARG A 160 -2.00 -3.79 11.33
N SER A 161 -0.84 -3.56 10.74
CA SER A 161 -0.37 -4.28 9.55
C SER A 161 1.04 -4.81 9.78
N SER A 162 1.28 -5.99 9.23
CA SER A 162 2.59 -6.60 9.05
C SER A 162 2.95 -6.47 7.56
N VAL A 163 4.19 -6.09 7.24
CA VAL A 163 4.63 -5.89 5.86
C VAL A 163 6.04 -6.45 5.70
N ILE A 164 6.23 -7.29 4.69
CA ILE A 164 7.54 -7.79 4.26
C ILE A 164 7.94 -7.05 2.99
N SER A 165 9.18 -6.56 2.90
CA SER A 165 9.72 -5.95 1.68
C SER A 165 11.14 -6.42 1.41
N PHE A 166 11.38 -6.89 0.18
CA PHE A 166 12.68 -7.42 -0.21
C PHE A 166 13.65 -6.33 -0.67
N ARG A 167 14.91 -6.47 -0.27
CA ARG A 167 15.96 -5.55 -0.71
C ARG A 167 16.28 -5.79 -2.18
N ARG A 168 16.01 -4.78 -3.01
CA ARG A 168 16.38 -4.78 -4.43
C ARG A 168 17.86 -4.45 -4.57
N LEU A 169 18.67 -5.47 -4.84
CA LEU A 169 20.06 -5.26 -5.25
C LEU A 169 20.10 -4.79 -6.71
N PRO A 170 21.02 -3.88 -7.08
CA PRO A 170 21.22 -3.54 -8.47
C PRO A 170 21.59 -4.80 -9.26
N ALA A 171 20.94 -5.03 -10.40
CA ALA A 171 21.23 -6.17 -11.25
C ALA A 171 22.67 -6.05 -11.77
N TRP A 172 23.59 -6.83 -11.21
CA TRP A 172 24.98 -6.86 -11.68
C TRP A 172 25.03 -7.57 -13.03
N GLY A 173 25.51 -6.85 -14.05
CA GLY A 173 25.70 -7.43 -15.37
C GLY A 173 26.86 -8.42 -15.38
N ARG A 174 26.94 -9.27 -16.42
CA ARG A 174 28.09 -10.16 -16.64
C ARG A 174 29.43 -9.42 -16.61
N LYS A 175 29.44 -8.18 -17.11
CA LYS A 175 30.61 -7.29 -17.09
C LYS A 175 31.03 -6.92 -15.66
N ASP A 176 30.08 -6.58 -14.79
CA ASP A 176 30.36 -6.22 -13.40
C ASP A 176 30.92 -7.41 -12.63
N ILE A 177 30.33 -8.60 -12.82
CA ILE A 177 30.82 -9.84 -12.21
C ILE A 177 32.26 -10.13 -12.65
N SER A 178 32.56 -10.00 -13.95
CA SER A 178 33.91 -10.21 -14.47
C SER A 178 34.93 -9.21 -13.91
N ARG A 179 34.52 -7.94 -13.76
CA ARG A 179 35.34 -6.88 -13.18
C ARG A 179 35.64 -7.14 -11.71
N ILE A 180 34.64 -7.57 -10.95
CA ILE A 180 34.78 -7.90 -9.52
C ILE A 180 35.71 -9.11 -9.35
N LYS A 181 35.54 -10.18 -10.16
CA LYS A 181 36.43 -11.35 -10.13
C LYS A 181 37.88 -10.99 -10.44
N LYS A 182 38.12 -10.11 -11.41
CA LYS A 182 39.48 -9.63 -11.73
C LYS A 182 40.06 -8.85 -10.55
N LYS A 183 39.27 -7.96 -9.94
CA LYS A 183 39.70 -7.16 -8.79
C LYS A 183 39.97 -8.01 -7.55
N SER A 184 39.16 -9.05 -7.29
CA SER A 184 39.39 -9.97 -6.18
C SER A 184 40.67 -10.78 -6.37
N ALA A 185 40.96 -11.23 -7.60
CA ALA A 185 42.20 -11.94 -7.91
C ALA A 185 43.44 -11.05 -7.69
N GLN A 186 43.38 -9.78 -8.07
CA GLN A 186 44.46 -8.81 -7.83
C GLN A 186 44.67 -8.50 -6.34
N LEU A 187 43.60 -8.42 -5.57
CA LEU A 187 43.70 -8.24 -4.11
C LEU A 187 44.28 -9.49 -3.44
N LEU A 188 43.89 -10.68 -3.89
CA LEU A 188 44.44 -11.94 -3.38
C LEU A 188 45.96 -12.00 -3.60
N SER A 189 46.44 -11.69 -4.81
CA SER A 189 47.88 -11.67 -5.07
C SER A 189 48.62 -10.67 -4.18
N PHE A 190 48.06 -9.47 -4.00
CA PHE A 190 48.67 -8.46 -3.11
C PHE A 190 48.78 -8.93 -1.66
N LEU A 191 47.72 -9.56 -1.13
CA LEU A 191 47.71 -10.08 0.24
C LEU A 191 48.68 -11.26 0.42
N THR A 192 48.80 -12.15 -0.57
CA THR A 192 49.73 -13.29 -0.49
C THR A 192 51.19 -12.89 -0.61
N ASP A 193 51.51 -11.92 -1.47
CA ASP A 193 52.89 -11.44 -1.68
C ASP A 193 53.44 -10.73 -0.42
N SER A 194 52.59 -9.98 0.27
CA SER A 194 52.97 -9.31 1.53
C SER A 194 53.25 -10.30 2.68
N ASN A 195 52.58 -11.46 2.70
CA ASN A 195 52.75 -12.45 3.77
C ASN A 195 54.06 -13.27 3.63
N GLN A 196 54.55 -13.46 2.40
CA GLN A 196 55.85 -14.10 2.14
C GLN A 196 57.04 -13.23 2.55
N THR A 197 56.87 -11.91 2.54
CA THR A 197 57.95 -10.96 2.87
C THR A 197 58.32 -11.01 4.36
N HIS A 198 57.38 -11.36 5.24
CA HIS A 198 57.64 -11.47 6.68
C HIS A 198 58.19 -12.82 7.13
N GLN A 199 57.99 -13.91 6.37
CA GLN A 199 58.54 -15.22 6.72
C GLN A 199 60.03 -15.38 6.35
N ASN A 200 60.51 -14.67 5.33
CA ASN A 200 61.91 -14.75 4.90
C ASN A 200 62.88 -13.94 5.79
N VAL A 201 62.38 -13.00 6.61
CA VAL A 201 63.21 -12.19 7.53
C VAL A 201 63.42 -12.87 8.89
N ALA A 202 62.64 -13.89 9.22
CA ALA A 202 62.74 -14.62 10.49
C ALA A 202 63.65 -15.87 10.42
N SER A 203 64.32 -16.10 9.29
CA SER A 203 65.18 -17.27 9.05
C SER A 203 66.66 -16.92 8.78
N GLU A 204 67.06 -15.66 8.97
CA GLU A 204 68.47 -15.22 9.03
C GLU A 204 68.86 -14.88 10.48
#